data_AF-A0A4R5KSM6-F1
#
_entry.id   AF-A0A4R5KSM6-F1
#
_cell.length_a   1.000
_cell.length_b   1.000
_cell.length_c   1.000
_cell.angle_alpha   90.00
_cell.angle_beta   90.00
_cell.angle_gamma   90.00
#
_symmetry.space_group_name_H-M   'P 1'
#
loop_
_entity.id
_entity.type
_entity.pdbx_description
1 polymer ?
#
loop_
_entity_poly.entity_id
_entity_poly.type
_entity_poly.pdbx_seq_one_letter_code
_entity_poly.pdbx_strand_id
1 'polypeptide(L)'
;MTNKSIETRAKWFIEEEIERQLTGLERGIINRDQAIGSLNTIFNIASGIEDAQYMQMICRLIGHIKSNNHYFQLKKLYLKKYFDSMQIAEEKEII
;
A
#
# COMPACT_ATOMS: atom_id res chain seq x y z
N MET A 1 -20.63 -0.19 -17.41
CA MET A 1 -19.40 0.26 -16.72
C MET A 1 -18.32 -0.74 -17.05
N THR A 2 -17.25 -0.32 -17.72
CA THR A 2 -16.16 -1.19 -18.15
C THR A 2 -15.30 -1.57 -16.95
N ASN A 3 -14.88 -2.84 -16.86
CA ASN A 3 -14.07 -3.41 -15.78
C ASN A 3 -12.85 -2.52 -15.41
N LYS A 4 -12.20 -1.92 -16.42
CA LYS A 4 -11.10 -0.96 -16.25
C LYS A 4 -11.43 0.24 -15.34
N SER A 5 -12.65 0.76 -15.38
CA SER A 5 -13.05 1.91 -14.54
C SER A 5 -13.17 1.56 -13.06
N ILE A 6 -13.48 0.29 -12.74
CA ILE A 6 -13.55 -0.21 -11.36
C ILE A 6 -12.14 -0.45 -10.84
N GLU A 7 -11.28 -1.06 -11.66
CA GLU A 7 -9.87 -1.28 -11.34
C GLU A 7 -9.14 0.03 -11.03
N THR A 8 -9.28 1.07 -11.88
CA THR A 8 -8.66 2.38 -11.63
C THR A 8 -9.12 3.00 -10.32
N ARG A 9 -10.42 2.90 -10.00
CA ARG A 9 -10.96 3.42 -8.73
C ARG A 9 -10.46 2.64 -7.52
N ALA A 10 -10.34 1.32 -7.66
CA ALA A 10 -9.79 0.46 -6.62
C ALA A 10 -8.32 0.79 -6.36
N LYS A 11 -7.51 0.99 -7.40
CA LYS A 11 -6.11 1.42 -7.29
C LYS A 11 -5.96 2.74 -6.55
N TRP A 12 -6.71 3.76 -6.98
CA TRP A 12 -6.73 5.06 -6.30
C TRP A 12 -7.13 4.93 -4.82
N PHE A 13 -8.18 4.14 -4.53
CA PHE A 13 -8.60 3.90 -3.16
C PHE A 13 -7.50 3.21 -2.33
N ILE A 14 -6.82 2.21 -2.89
CA ILE A 14 -5.73 1.51 -2.22
C ILE A 14 -4.60 2.49 -1.86
N GLU A 15 -4.17 3.35 -2.77
CA GLU A 15 -3.10 4.33 -2.54
C GLU A 15 -3.45 5.29 -1.40
N GLU A 16 -4.60 5.94 -1.50
CA GLU A 16 -5.09 6.90 -0.51
C GLU A 16 -5.21 6.24 0.87
N GLU A 17 -5.71 5.01 0.91
CA GLU A 17 -5.98 4.36 2.18
C GLU A 17 -4.70 3.84 2.83
N ILE A 18 -3.72 3.36 2.05
CA ILE A 18 -2.38 3.07 2.57
C ILE A 18 -1.76 4.35 3.16
N GLU A 19 -1.78 5.46 2.43
CA GLU A 19 -1.22 6.72 2.92
C GLU A 19 -1.86 7.17 4.23
N ARG A 20 -3.19 7.09 4.33
CA ARG A 20 -3.94 7.43 5.54
C ARG A 20 -3.54 6.55 6.71
N GLN A 21 -3.43 5.23 6.50
CA GLN A 21 -3.04 4.30 7.58
C GLN A 21 -1.61 4.57 8.05
N LEU A 22 -0.66 4.78 7.14
CA LEU A 22 0.73 5.05 7.51
C LEU A 22 0.86 6.39 8.24
N THR A 23 0.18 7.43 7.76
CA THR A 23 0.18 8.75 8.42
C THR A 23 -0.50 8.68 9.79
N GLY A 24 -1.61 7.95 9.90
CA GLY A 24 -2.32 7.74 11.16
C GLY A 24 -1.46 7.03 12.19
N LEU A 25 -0.74 5.98 11.77
CA LEU A 25 0.16 5.21 12.62
C LEU A 25 1.39 6.04 13.04
N GLU A 26 1.99 6.80 12.10
CA GLU A 26 3.09 7.73 12.36
C GLU A 26 2.75 8.79 13.41
N ARG A 27 1.52 9.33 13.35
CA ARG A 27 1.03 10.38 14.25
C ARG A 27 0.44 9.84 15.55
N GLY A 28 0.37 8.51 15.71
CA GLY A 28 -0.26 7.87 16.87
C GLY A 28 -1.79 8.04 16.94
N ILE A 29 -2.44 8.38 15.82
CA ILE A 29 -3.91 8.49 15.72
C ILE A 29 -4.55 7.11 15.77
N ILE A 30 -3.90 6.13 15.14
CA ILE A 30 -4.30 4.71 15.18
C ILE A 30 -3.17 3.89 15.77
N ASN A 31 -3.52 2.78 16.40
CA ASN A 31 -2.55 1.83 16.93
C ASN A 31 -2.14 0.80 15.86
N ARG A 32 -1.15 -0.03 16.22
CA ARG A 32 -0.60 -1.09 15.36
C ARG A 32 -1.68 -2.03 14.81
N ASP A 33 -2.56 -2.52 15.69
CA ASP A 33 -3.55 -3.53 15.33
C ASP A 33 -4.61 -2.97 14.40
N GLN A 34 -5.03 -1.72 14.63
CA GLN A 34 -5.91 -0.97 13.73
C GLN A 34 -5.27 -0.80 12.35
N ALA A 35 -4.01 -0.38 12.29
CA ALA A 35 -3.30 -0.22 11.01
C ALA A 35 -3.15 -1.54 10.25
N ILE A 36 -2.78 -2.63 10.93
CA ILE A 36 -2.66 -3.97 10.33
C ILE A 36 -4.03 -4.46 9.85
N GLY A 37 -5.09 -4.27 10.64
CA GLY A 37 -6.46 -4.62 10.27
C GLY A 37 -6.90 -3.92 8.99
N SER A 38 -6.69 -2.60 8.91
CA SER A 38 -6.97 -1.82 7.70
C SER A 38 -6.15 -2.31 6.49
N LEU A 39 -4.84 -2.54 6.66
CA LEU A 39 -3.97 -3.03 5.59
C LEU A 39 -4.39 -4.41 5.08
N ASN A 40 -4.87 -5.32 5.93
CA ASN A 40 -5.41 -6.61 5.48
C ASN A 40 -6.68 -6.43 4.61
N THR A 41 -7.54 -5.47 4.96
CA THR A 41 -8.70 -5.15 4.12
C THR A 41 -8.27 -4.62 2.76
N ILE A 42 -7.28 -3.73 2.73
CA ILE A 42 -6.71 -3.19 1.48
C ILE A 42 -6.08 -4.32 0.66
N PHE A 43 -5.41 -5.28 1.29
CA PHE A 43 -4.87 -6.47 0.62
C PHE A 43 -5.97 -7.27 -0.09
N ASN A 44 -7.11 -7.48 0.57
CA ASN A 44 -8.23 -8.21 -0.02
C ASN A 44 -8.81 -7.46 -1.23
N ILE A 45 -8.84 -6.12 -1.21
CA ILE A 45 -9.25 -5.31 -2.35
C ILE A 45 -8.25 -5.46 -3.50
N ALA A 46 -6.95 -5.36 -3.22
CA ALA A 46 -5.88 -5.58 -4.20
C ALA A 46 -5.96 -6.98 -4.82
N SER A 47 -6.20 -8.00 -4.00
CA SER A 47 -6.43 -9.37 -4.47
C SER A 47 -7.68 -9.50 -5.33
N GLY A 48 -8.76 -8.76 -5.01
CA GLY A 48 -10.00 -8.76 -5.77
C GLY A 48 -9.90 -8.12 -7.15
N ILE A 49 -8.88 -7.27 -7.36
CA ILE A 49 -8.52 -6.72 -8.68
C ILE A 49 -7.28 -7.39 -9.30
N GLU A 50 -6.82 -8.50 -8.71
CA GLU A 50 -5.66 -9.28 -9.17
C GLU A 50 -4.35 -8.48 -9.27
N ASP A 51 -4.19 -7.42 -8.47
CA ASP A 51 -2.98 -6.59 -8.50
C ASP A 51 -1.90 -7.12 -7.54
N ALA A 52 -1.02 -7.96 -8.10
CA ALA A 52 0.08 -8.58 -7.37
C ALA A 52 1.09 -7.56 -6.80
N GLN A 53 1.26 -6.39 -7.41
CA GLN A 53 2.21 -5.38 -6.94
C GLN A 53 1.70 -4.77 -5.62
N TYR A 54 0.43 -4.36 -5.57
CA TYR A 54 -0.19 -3.88 -4.35
C TYR A 54 -0.20 -4.96 -3.26
N MET A 55 -0.56 -6.19 -3.60
CA MET A 55 -0.56 -7.31 -2.64
C MET A 55 0.81 -7.49 -1.98
N GLN A 56 1.89 -7.57 -2.78
CA GLN A 56 3.25 -7.74 -2.26
C GLN A 56 3.69 -6.55 -1.40
N MET A 57 3.37 -5.34 -1.85
CA MET A 57 3.70 -4.12 -1.12
C MET A 57 3.02 -4.09 0.26
N ILE A 58 1.73 -4.40 0.31
CA ILE A 58 0.96 -4.42 1.56
C ILE A 58 1.52 -5.48 2.52
N CYS A 59 1.86 -6.68 2.03
CA CYS A 59 2.53 -7.70 2.85
C CYS A 59 3.84 -7.20 3.47
N ARG A 60 4.65 -6.46 2.70
CA ARG A 60 5.91 -5.86 3.19
C ARG A 60 5.64 -4.79 4.25
N LEU A 61 4.62 -3.95 4.06
CA LEU A 61 4.21 -2.94 5.05
C LEU A 61 3.76 -3.58 6.35
N ILE A 62 2.89 -4.58 6.29
CA ILE A 62 2.44 -5.34 7.47
C ILE A 62 3.62 -5.97 8.19
N GLY A 63 4.53 -6.62 7.46
CA GLY A 63 5.74 -7.20 8.03
C GLY A 63 6.59 -6.16 8.76
N HIS A 64 6.79 -4.99 8.15
CA HIS A 64 7.55 -3.90 8.75
C HIS A 64 6.89 -3.32 10.00
N ILE A 65 5.57 -3.13 10.00
CA ILE A 65 4.80 -2.63 11.15
C ILE A 65 4.85 -3.62 12.31
N LYS A 66 4.79 -4.93 12.03
CA LYS A 66 4.92 -5.98 13.05
C LYS A 66 6.31 -6.04 13.68
N SER A 67 7.37 -5.82 12.89
CA SER A 67 8.75 -5.93 13.35
C SER A 67 9.29 -4.67 14.04
N ASN A 68 8.60 -3.52 13.93
CA ASN A 68 9.10 -2.24 14.43
C ASN A 68 8.17 -1.61 15.46
N ASN A 69 8.77 -1.02 16.51
CA ASN A 69 8.07 -0.21 17.52
C ASN A 69 8.16 1.29 17.20
N HIS A 70 9.01 1.68 16.23
CA HIS A 70 9.17 3.06 15.78
C HIS A 70 8.64 3.19 14.37
N TYR A 71 7.60 3.99 14.21
CA TYR A 71 6.89 4.18 12.95
C TYR A 71 7.36 5.41 12.18
N PHE A 72 8.32 6.15 12.74
CA PHE A 72 8.82 7.39 12.16
C PHE A 72 9.38 7.13 10.75
N GLN A 73 8.89 7.90 9.77
CA GLN A 73 9.27 7.80 8.34
C GLN A 73 8.74 6.58 7.58
N LEU A 74 7.79 5.81 8.12
CA LEU A 74 7.05 4.78 7.38
C LEU A 74 6.52 5.28 6.03
N LYS A 75 5.93 6.49 6.00
CA LYS A 75 5.40 7.10 4.78
C LYS A 75 6.52 7.41 3.78
N LYS A 76 7.66 7.91 4.25
CA LYS A 76 8.82 8.19 3.37
C LYS A 76 9.39 6.90 2.78
N LEU A 77 9.46 5.84 3.58
CA LEU A 77 9.90 4.52 3.13
C LEU A 77 8.93 3.91 2.11
N TYR A 78 7.63 4.07 2.33
CA TYR A 78 6.57 3.69 1.40
C TYR A 78 6.73 4.39 0.06
N LEU A 79 6.75 5.73 0.07
CA LEU A 79 6.88 6.53 -1.16
C LEU A 79 8.15 6.16 -1.92
N LYS A 80 9.30 6.05 -1.23
CA LYS A 80 10.56 5.68 -1.89
C LYS A 80 10.48 4.33 -2.60
N LYS A 81 10.03 3.28 -1.90
CA LYS A 81 9.92 1.93 -2.50
C LYS A 81 8.88 1.85 -3.61
N TYR A 82 7.79 2.61 -3.49
CA TYR A 82 6.74 2.68 -4.50
C TYR A 82 7.27 3.30 -5.80
N PHE A 83 7.93 4.47 -5.71
CA PHE A 83 8.55 5.14 -6.86
C PHE A 83 9.65 4.28 -7.51
N ASP A 84 10.51 3.66 -6.72
CA ASP A 84 11.55 2.74 -7.25
C ASP A 84 10.91 1.57 -8.03
N SER A 85 9.76 1.06 -7.58
CA SER A 85 9.06 -0.04 -8.26
C SER A 85 8.30 0.38 -9.53
N MET A 86 7.82 1.63 -9.61
CA MET A 86 7.17 2.17 -10.81
C MET A 86 8.18 2.48 -11.92
N GLN A 87 9.35 3.04 -11.59
CA GLN A 87 10.40 3.30 -12.59
C GLN A 87 10.87 2.01 -13.28
N ILE A 88 10.99 0.91 -12.52
CA ILE A 88 11.36 -0.39 -13.08
C ILE A 88 10.24 -0.98 -13.97
N ALA A 89 8.97 -0.67 -13.70
CA ALA A 89 7.85 -1.13 -14.52
C ALA A 89 7.76 -0.36 -15.84
N GLU A 90 7.95 0.96 -15.82
CA GLU A 90 7.99 1.81 -17.02
C GLU A 90 9.16 1.44 -17.96
N GLU A 91 10.33 1.08 -17.42
CA GLU A 91 11.48 0.64 -18.23
C GLU A 91 11.24 -0.71 -18.95
N LYS A 92 10.33 -1.55 -18.45
CA LYS A 92 10.05 -2.88 -19.03
C LYS A 92 8.96 -2.90 -20.09
N GLU A 93 8.11 -1.87 -20.16
CA GLU A 93 7.08 -1.76 -21.20
C GLU A 93 7.61 -1.14 -22.52
N ILE A 94 8.89 -0.71 -22.55
CA ILE A 94 9.52 -0.06 -23.71
C ILE A 94 10.40 -1.04 -24.54
N ILE A 95 10.42 -2.34 -24.21
CA ILE A 95 11.22 -3.36 -24.94
C ILE A 95 10.32 -4.37 -25.66
#